data_AF-A0A399WII6-F1
#
_entry.id   AF-A0A399WII6-F1
#
_cell.length_a   1.000
_cell.length_b   1.000
_cell.length_c   1.000
_cell.angle_alpha   90.00
_cell.angle_beta   90.00
_cell.angle_gamma   90.00
#
_symmetry.space_group_name_H-M   'P 1'
#
loop_
_entity.id
_entity.type
_entity.pdbx_description
1 polymer ?
#
loop_
_entity_poly.entity_id
_entity_poly.type
_entity_poly.pdbx_seq_one_letter_code
_entity_poly.pdbx_strand_id
1 'polypeptide(L)'
;MSVQRFIFFVLSALFFLATVMWFKDEFSPKWMEHQKKFYEEQVEKVERDVAAATSAKEKDLLEKRLASLKRPVYEIKQILLKGEYSWDKQQNGDKVDRCMTCHIDEEKLKVAHPGIKEFPFDIYGCTVCHGGIGRALSEEMAHEGMYYHKRQMELRITNAETMFDFWSELATLTPEESDPNQRIEMGDFKKYSITGDKAIYVGSQKCLKCHTGLTSPHVERWQRIKFKTFEYVKNAPDYIAGNEEYRKTCLKCHTTGYDETTGKYSEEGVTCEACHGAGEVFSYFMEVGKAPEGQKIAKVGTFGTPYNVCGPCHHTRNHEMRLKFFQERGGSDEWFFPQHTTPYKTGFSGKGESVSKPLPKIQ
;
A
#
# COMPACT_ATOMS: atom_id res chain seq x y z
N MET A 1 -63.14 34.25 -9.58
CA MET A 1 -62.47 33.79 -8.33
C MET A 1 -61.87 34.99 -7.63
N SER A 2 -61.93 35.06 -6.28
CA SER A 2 -61.18 36.09 -5.54
C SER A 2 -59.67 35.93 -5.79
N VAL A 3 -58.94 37.03 -5.87
CA VAL A 3 -57.47 37.04 -6.04
C VAL A 3 -56.79 36.13 -5.02
N GLN A 4 -57.29 36.09 -3.78
CA GLN A 4 -56.77 35.20 -2.73
C GLN A 4 -56.95 33.71 -3.06
N ARG A 5 -58.10 33.32 -3.64
CA ARG A 5 -58.36 31.93 -4.04
C ARG A 5 -57.49 31.52 -5.23
N PHE A 6 -57.22 32.45 -6.14
CA PHE A 6 -56.32 32.21 -7.27
C PHE A 6 -54.86 32.05 -6.81
N ILE A 7 -54.36 32.93 -5.93
CA ILE A 7 -53.01 32.83 -5.35
C ILE A 7 -52.86 31.49 -4.59
N PHE A 8 -53.84 31.12 -3.76
CA PHE A 8 -53.82 29.85 -3.04
C PHE A 8 -53.76 28.64 -3.99
N PHE A 9 -54.54 28.66 -5.08
CA PHE A 9 -54.52 27.61 -6.09
C PHE A 9 -53.15 27.49 -6.77
N VAL A 10 -52.55 28.62 -7.18
CA VAL A 10 -51.21 28.64 -7.81
C VAL A 10 -50.14 28.11 -6.86
N LEU A 11 -50.12 28.57 -5.60
CA LEU A 11 -49.16 28.10 -4.60
C LEU A 11 -49.33 26.61 -4.29
N SER A 12 -50.57 26.14 -4.19
CA SER A 12 -50.87 24.71 -3.97
C SER A 12 -50.43 23.85 -5.16
N ALA A 13 -50.63 24.32 -6.38
CA ALA A 13 -50.16 23.64 -7.59
C ALA A 13 -48.63 23.60 -7.66
N LEU A 14 -47.94 24.70 -7.32
CA LEU A 14 -46.47 24.74 -7.24
C LEU A 14 -45.94 23.79 -6.17
N PHE A 15 -46.56 23.76 -4.99
CA PHE A 15 -46.18 22.83 -3.92
C PHE A 15 -46.39 21.36 -4.34
N PHE A 16 -47.51 21.05 -5.00
CA PHE A 16 -47.77 19.70 -5.52
C PHE A 16 -46.73 19.30 -6.56
N LEU A 17 -46.42 20.18 -7.52
CA LEU A 17 -45.39 19.93 -8.53
C LEU A 17 -44.00 19.72 -7.88
N ALA A 18 -43.62 20.57 -6.93
CA ALA A 18 -42.38 20.40 -6.18
C ALA A 18 -42.32 19.07 -5.43
N THR A 19 -43.44 18.66 -4.82
CA THR A 19 -43.56 17.38 -4.10
C THR A 19 -43.44 16.20 -5.05
N VAL A 20 -44.08 16.24 -6.22
CA VAL A 20 -43.96 15.20 -7.26
C VAL A 20 -42.53 15.10 -7.79
N MET A 21 -41.86 16.24 -8.01
CA MET A 21 -40.45 16.27 -8.40
C MET A 21 -39.57 15.65 -7.31
N TRP A 22 -39.79 16.00 -6.05
CA TRP A 22 -39.05 15.44 -4.92
C TRP A 22 -39.25 13.92 -4.79
N PHE A 23 -40.49 13.43 -4.91
CA PHE A 23 -40.75 11.99 -4.93
C PHE A 23 -40.08 11.28 -6.11
N LYS A 24 -40.04 11.91 -7.29
CA LYS A 24 -39.34 11.34 -8.44
C LYS A 24 -37.85 11.18 -8.18
N ASP A 25 -37.22 12.20 -7.59
CA ASP A 25 -35.79 12.16 -7.24
C ASP A 25 -35.50 11.14 -6.14
N GLU A 26 -36.41 10.96 -5.17
CA GLU A 26 -36.29 9.95 -4.10
C GLU A 26 -36.45 8.51 -4.62
N PHE A 27 -37.40 8.26 -5.55
CA PHE A 27 -37.67 6.92 -6.08
C PHE A 27 -36.82 6.54 -7.31
N SER A 28 -36.17 7.50 -7.96
CA SER A 28 -35.18 7.27 -9.02
C SER A 28 -33.97 8.17 -8.84
N PRO A 29 -33.17 7.92 -7.79
CA PRO A 29 -31.98 8.70 -7.53
C PRO A 29 -30.96 8.51 -8.65
N LYS A 30 -30.21 9.57 -8.95
CA LYS A 30 -29.26 9.61 -10.07
C LYS A 30 -28.24 8.47 -10.05
N TRP A 31 -27.78 8.03 -8.87
CA TRP A 31 -26.83 6.92 -8.78
C TRP A 31 -27.33 5.62 -9.42
N MET A 32 -28.65 5.41 -9.43
CA MET A 32 -29.28 4.23 -10.02
C MET A 32 -29.10 4.20 -11.54
N GLU A 33 -28.97 5.36 -12.19
CA GLU A 33 -28.71 5.44 -13.63
C GLU A 33 -27.35 4.81 -14.00
N HIS A 34 -26.33 4.99 -13.17
CA HIS A 34 -25.02 4.36 -13.38
C HIS A 34 -25.11 2.83 -13.29
N GLN A 35 -25.86 2.31 -12.32
CA GLN A 35 -26.04 0.86 -12.19
C GLN A 35 -26.86 0.28 -13.33
N LYS A 36 -27.96 0.93 -13.73
CA LYS A 36 -28.79 0.55 -14.89
C LYS A 36 -27.92 0.40 -16.14
N LYS A 37 -27.13 1.44 -16.45
CA LYS A 37 -26.25 1.45 -17.62
C LYS A 37 -25.22 0.31 -17.58
N PHE A 38 -24.60 0.06 -16.44
CA PHE A 38 -23.66 -1.05 -16.31
C PHE A 38 -24.33 -2.41 -16.55
N TYR A 39 -25.50 -2.66 -15.95
CA TYR A 39 -26.18 -3.94 -16.15
C TYR A 39 -26.66 -4.12 -17.60
N GLU A 40 -27.11 -3.06 -18.25
CA GLU A 40 -27.43 -3.06 -19.70
C GLU A 40 -26.20 -3.46 -20.53
N GLU A 41 -25.04 -2.83 -20.29
CA GLU A 41 -23.77 -3.18 -20.95
C GLU A 41 -23.36 -4.65 -20.70
N GLN A 42 -23.55 -5.16 -19.47
CA GLN A 42 -23.25 -6.55 -19.13
C GLN A 42 -24.21 -7.54 -19.80
N VAL A 43 -25.51 -7.21 -19.88
CA VAL A 43 -26.51 -8.03 -20.58
C VAL A 43 -26.12 -8.18 -22.04
N GLU A 44 -25.82 -7.09 -22.74
CA GLU A 44 -25.39 -7.14 -24.14
C GLU A 44 -24.13 -7.97 -24.35
N LYS A 45 -23.16 -7.85 -23.44
CA LYS A 45 -21.92 -8.64 -23.49
C LYS A 45 -22.21 -10.13 -23.36
N VAL A 46 -22.98 -10.52 -22.34
CA VAL A 46 -23.32 -11.93 -22.09
C VAL A 46 -24.20 -12.50 -23.20
N GLU A 47 -25.12 -11.72 -23.79
CA GLU A 47 -25.90 -12.17 -24.95
C GLU A 47 -25.02 -12.53 -26.15
N ARG A 48 -23.98 -11.72 -26.42
CA ARG A 48 -22.98 -12.05 -27.45
C ARG A 48 -22.18 -13.30 -27.09
N ASP A 49 -21.78 -13.46 -25.83
CA ASP A 49 -21.04 -14.64 -25.36
C ASP A 49 -21.90 -15.91 -25.46
N VAL A 50 -23.20 -15.85 -25.13
CA VAL A 50 -24.17 -16.96 -25.30
C VAL A 50 -24.28 -17.38 -26.76
N ALA A 51 -24.32 -16.41 -27.69
CA ALA A 51 -24.40 -16.68 -29.12
C ALA A 51 -23.11 -17.31 -29.68
N ALA A 52 -21.96 -16.98 -29.09
CA ALA A 52 -20.65 -17.50 -29.48
C ALA A 52 -20.29 -18.85 -28.80
N ALA A 53 -20.97 -19.22 -27.72
CA ALA A 53 -20.67 -20.41 -26.93
C ALA A 53 -20.86 -21.70 -27.75
N THR A 54 -19.84 -22.56 -27.74
CA THR A 54 -19.84 -23.84 -28.49
C THR A 54 -20.19 -25.04 -27.62
N SER A 55 -19.98 -24.92 -26.29
CA SER A 55 -20.27 -25.97 -25.32
C SER A 55 -21.65 -25.78 -24.69
N ALA A 56 -22.44 -26.86 -24.62
CA ALA A 56 -23.74 -26.85 -23.95
C ALA A 56 -23.64 -26.45 -22.46
N LYS A 57 -22.54 -26.83 -21.78
CA LYS A 57 -22.30 -26.49 -20.38
C LYS A 57 -21.95 -25.01 -20.20
N GLU A 58 -21.16 -24.46 -21.11
CA GLU A 58 -20.81 -23.04 -21.12
C GLU A 58 -22.05 -22.18 -21.39
N LYS A 59 -22.86 -22.60 -22.37
CA LYS A 59 -24.12 -21.93 -22.71
C LYS A 59 -25.11 -21.92 -21.55
N ASP A 60 -25.32 -23.04 -20.86
CA ASP A 60 -26.19 -23.11 -19.66
C ASP A 60 -25.70 -22.16 -18.54
N LEU A 61 -24.39 -22.08 -18.31
CA LEU A 61 -23.82 -21.15 -17.32
C LEU A 61 -24.04 -19.68 -17.71
N LEU A 62 -23.82 -19.34 -18.98
CA LEU A 62 -24.02 -17.98 -19.49
C LEU A 62 -25.50 -17.59 -19.49
N GLU A 63 -26.42 -18.49 -19.82
CA GLU A 63 -27.87 -18.26 -19.77
C GLU A 63 -28.35 -18.00 -18.33
N LYS A 64 -27.84 -18.76 -17.35
CA LYS A 64 -28.10 -18.49 -15.91
C LYS A 64 -27.60 -17.11 -15.49
N ARG A 65 -26.39 -16.74 -15.92
CA ARG A 65 -25.84 -15.40 -15.65
C ARG A 65 -26.66 -14.29 -16.33
N LEU A 66 -27.12 -14.52 -17.56
CA LEU A 66 -27.97 -13.58 -18.29
C LEU A 66 -29.30 -13.36 -17.55
N ALA A 67 -29.91 -14.44 -17.05
CA ALA A 67 -31.15 -14.36 -16.27
C ALA A 67 -30.98 -13.50 -15.00
N SER A 68 -29.84 -13.60 -14.30
CA SER A 68 -29.55 -12.73 -13.16
C SER A 68 -29.31 -11.28 -13.57
N LEU A 69 -28.59 -11.04 -14.67
CA LEU A 69 -28.27 -9.68 -15.14
C LEU A 69 -29.51 -8.94 -15.66
N LYS A 70 -30.51 -9.64 -16.21
CA LYS A 70 -31.79 -9.06 -16.64
C LYS A 70 -32.70 -8.65 -15.47
N ARG A 71 -32.40 -9.07 -14.24
CA ARG A 71 -33.15 -8.72 -13.03
C ARG A 71 -32.18 -8.20 -11.95
N PRO A 72 -31.50 -7.07 -12.20
CA PRO A 72 -30.53 -6.55 -11.25
C PRO A 72 -31.22 -6.03 -10.00
N VAL A 73 -30.55 -6.17 -8.86
CA VAL A 73 -30.90 -5.47 -7.62
C VAL A 73 -30.07 -4.20 -7.58
N TYR A 74 -30.73 -3.05 -7.59
CA TYR A 74 -30.07 -1.76 -7.41
C TYR A 74 -29.94 -1.45 -5.93
N GLU A 75 -28.72 -1.22 -5.47
CA GLU A 75 -28.45 -1.00 -4.05
C GLU A 75 -27.31 -0.01 -3.83
N ILE A 76 -27.34 0.62 -2.67
CA ILE A 76 -26.22 1.44 -2.20
C ILE A 76 -25.14 0.49 -1.70
N LYS A 77 -24.00 0.45 -2.39
CA LYS A 77 -22.81 -0.28 -1.94
C LYS A 77 -22.06 0.59 -0.94
N GLN A 78 -21.84 0.06 0.26
CA GLN A 78 -21.23 0.81 1.36
C GLN A 78 -20.10 0.02 2.00
N ILE A 79 -18.95 0.66 2.16
CA ILE A 79 -17.78 0.17 2.87
C ILE A 79 -17.68 0.93 4.19
N LEU A 80 -17.60 0.20 5.30
CA LEU A 80 -17.41 0.76 6.63
C LEU A 80 -15.91 0.81 6.91
N LEU A 81 -15.37 2.03 7.01
CA LEU A 81 -13.97 2.26 7.30
C LEU A 81 -13.79 2.41 8.82
N LYS A 82 -12.71 1.87 9.37
CA LYS A 82 -12.39 2.02 10.80
C LYS A 82 -12.13 3.49 11.13
N GLY A 83 -12.75 3.97 12.21
CA GLY A 83 -12.66 5.36 12.67
C GLY A 83 -13.99 6.11 12.57
N GLU A 84 -14.08 7.25 13.24
CA GLU A 84 -15.25 8.12 13.23
C GLU A 84 -14.95 9.42 12.47
N TYR A 85 -15.94 9.92 11.75
CA TYR A 85 -15.92 11.30 11.31
C TYR A 85 -16.09 12.23 12.52
N SER A 86 -15.23 13.24 12.61
CA SER A 86 -15.30 14.23 13.67
C SER A 86 -16.09 15.47 13.20
N TRP A 87 -16.83 16.04 14.15
CA TRP A 87 -17.72 17.20 13.95
C TRP A 87 -17.01 18.43 13.40
N ASP A 88 -15.71 18.57 13.64
CA ASP A 88 -14.86 19.63 13.09
C ASP A 88 -14.84 19.65 11.55
N LYS A 89 -15.07 18.49 10.92
CA LYS A 89 -15.17 18.35 9.46
C LYS A 89 -16.61 18.33 8.94
N GLN A 90 -17.59 18.71 9.78
CA GLN A 90 -19.03 18.67 9.47
C GLN A 90 -19.54 17.28 9.05
N GLN A 91 -18.86 16.23 9.50
CA GLN A 91 -19.22 14.84 9.25
C GLN A 91 -19.37 14.16 10.61
N ASN A 92 -20.37 13.28 10.77
CA ASN A 92 -20.67 12.60 12.03
C ASN A 92 -20.91 11.09 11.78
N GLY A 93 -20.54 10.26 12.76
CA GLY A 93 -20.70 8.81 12.73
C GLY A 93 -19.56 8.07 12.03
N ASP A 94 -19.77 6.77 11.78
CA ASP A 94 -18.74 5.89 11.20
C ASP A 94 -18.15 6.44 9.90
N LYS A 95 -16.86 6.18 9.66
CA LYS A 95 -16.26 6.50 8.38
C LYS A 95 -16.82 5.56 7.30
N VAL A 96 -17.26 6.12 6.18
CA VAL A 96 -18.04 5.38 5.17
C VAL A 96 -17.63 5.78 3.76
N ASP A 97 -17.48 4.79 2.90
CA ASP A 97 -17.23 4.98 1.47
C ASP A 97 -18.34 4.32 0.63
N ARG A 98 -18.97 5.09 -0.25
CA ARG A 98 -20.05 4.67 -1.14
C ARG A 98 -19.70 4.87 -2.62
N CYS A 99 -18.45 5.13 -2.96
CA CYS A 99 -18.03 5.38 -4.35
C CYS A 99 -18.42 4.23 -5.28
N MET A 100 -18.33 2.99 -4.79
CA MET A 100 -18.74 1.79 -5.54
C MET A 100 -20.25 1.70 -5.77
N THR A 101 -21.09 2.60 -5.24
CA THR A 101 -22.52 2.68 -5.61
C THR A 101 -22.70 3.15 -7.05
N CYS A 102 -21.88 4.09 -7.50
CA CYS A 102 -21.88 4.59 -8.88
C CYS A 102 -20.81 3.88 -9.73
N HIS A 103 -19.65 3.59 -9.12
CA HIS A 103 -18.53 2.89 -9.77
C HIS A 103 -18.62 1.37 -9.53
N ILE A 104 -19.67 0.74 -10.05
CA ILE A 104 -19.92 -0.70 -9.81
C ILE A 104 -19.09 -1.65 -10.68
N ASP A 105 -18.39 -1.14 -11.70
CA ASP A 105 -17.57 -1.94 -12.60
C ASP A 105 -16.21 -2.26 -11.97
N GLU A 106 -16.19 -3.29 -11.13
CA GLU A 106 -14.99 -3.74 -10.42
C GLU A 106 -13.86 -4.17 -11.36
N GLU A 107 -14.18 -4.70 -12.54
CA GLU A 107 -13.16 -5.11 -13.51
C GLU A 107 -12.46 -3.90 -14.11
N LYS A 108 -13.21 -2.85 -14.48
CA LYS A 108 -12.61 -1.56 -14.88
C LYS A 108 -11.79 -0.95 -13.75
N LEU A 109 -12.27 -1.03 -12.50
CA LEU A 109 -11.53 -0.53 -11.35
C LEU A 109 -10.21 -1.29 -11.13
N LYS A 110 -10.20 -2.62 -11.18
CA LYS A 110 -8.97 -3.44 -11.06
C LYS A 110 -7.95 -3.13 -12.14
N VAL A 111 -8.39 -2.87 -13.37
CA VAL A 111 -7.49 -2.45 -14.46
C VAL A 111 -6.83 -1.10 -14.17
N ALA A 112 -7.58 -0.17 -13.57
CA ALA A 112 -7.04 1.13 -13.16
C ALA A 112 -6.16 1.04 -11.89
N HIS A 113 -6.31 -0.01 -11.08
CA HIS A 113 -5.64 -0.22 -9.80
C HIS A 113 -4.81 -1.52 -9.80
N PRO A 114 -3.64 -1.55 -10.45
CA PRO A 114 -2.81 -2.77 -10.51
C PRO A 114 -2.31 -3.24 -9.13
N GLY A 115 -2.24 -2.34 -8.13
CA GLY A 115 -1.89 -2.64 -6.74
C GLY A 115 -3.08 -2.96 -5.82
N ILE A 116 -4.23 -3.35 -6.38
CA ILE A 116 -5.45 -3.65 -5.60
C ILE A 116 -5.29 -4.81 -4.62
N LYS A 117 -4.32 -5.71 -4.85
CA LYS A 117 -4.03 -6.82 -3.95
C LYS A 117 -3.47 -6.31 -2.62
N GLU A 118 -2.65 -5.27 -2.67
CA GLU A 118 -2.03 -4.63 -1.52
C GLU A 118 -2.97 -3.62 -0.85
N PHE A 119 -3.90 -3.03 -1.62
CA PHE A 119 -4.88 -2.06 -1.13
C PHE A 119 -6.34 -2.41 -1.49
N PRO A 120 -6.92 -3.48 -0.93
CA PRO A 120 -8.30 -3.87 -1.23
C PRO A 120 -9.31 -2.75 -0.93
N PHE A 121 -10.26 -2.54 -1.86
CA PHE A 121 -11.26 -1.46 -1.73
C PHE A 121 -12.15 -1.63 -0.49
N ASP A 122 -12.47 -2.86 -0.11
CA ASP A 122 -13.30 -3.21 1.05
C ASP A 122 -12.61 -2.94 2.39
N ILE A 123 -11.30 -2.67 2.39
CA ILE A 123 -10.52 -2.30 3.58
C ILE A 123 -10.23 -0.79 3.57
N TYR A 124 -9.71 -0.27 2.46
CA TYR A 124 -9.17 1.09 2.40
C TYR A 124 -10.13 2.12 1.79
N GLY A 125 -11.18 1.67 1.10
CA GLY A 125 -12.08 2.56 0.35
C GLY A 125 -11.38 3.30 -0.79
N CYS A 126 -12.14 4.17 -1.46
CA CYS A 126 -11.64 5.04 -2.53
C CYS A 126 -11.17 6.39 -1.96
N THR A 127 -11.90 6.91 -0.98
CA THR A 127 -11.73 8.26 -0.44
C THR A 127 -10.42 8.49 0.33
N VAL A 128 -9.74 7.44 0.78
CA VAL A 128 -8.41 7.57 1.43
C VAL A 128 -7.34 8.06 0.45
N CYS A 129 -7.35 7.54 -0.77
CA CYS A 129 -6.43 7.95 -1.82
C CYS A 129 -7.00 9.11 -2.65
N HIS A 130 -8.29 9.04 -2.98
CA HIS A 130 -8.93 10.02 -3.87
C HIS A 130 -9.52 11.23 -3.14
N GLY A 131 -9.68 11.25 -1.82
CA GLY A 131 -10.45 12.32 -1.16
C GLY A 131 -11.95 12.23 -1.49
N GLY A 132 -12.65 13.37 -1.53
CA GLY A 132 -14.09 13.38 -1.74
C GLY A 132 -14.92 13.11 -0.48
N ILE A 133 -16.23 13.02 -0.65
CA ILE A 133 -17.21 12.81 0.43
C ILE A 133 -17.80 11.41 0.30
N GLY A 134 -17.19 10.43 0.98
CA GLY A 134 -17.54 9.01 0.84
C GLY A 134 -18.99 8.65 1.20
N ARG A 135 -19.68 9.45 2.02
CA ARG A 135 -21.10 9.25 2.37
C ARG A 135 -22.07 9.75 1.30
N ALA A 136 -21.64 10.62 0.40
CA ALA A 136 -22.51 11.25 -0.58
C ALA A 136 -22.95 10.25 -1.66
N LEU A 137 -24.17 10.46 -2.17
CA LEU A 137 -24.77 9.66 -3.25
C LEU A 137 -25.04 10.50 -4.50
N SER A 138 -24.83 11.82 -4.43
CA SER A 138 -24.82 12.69 -5.61
C SER A 138 -23.39 12.84 -6.11
N GLU A 139 -23.23 12.84 -7.44
CA GLU A 139 -21.92 12.98 -8.09
C GLU A 139 -21.19 14.26 -7.65
N GLU A 140 -21.91 15.39 -7.63
CA GLU A 140 -21.35 16.69 -7.25
C GLU A 140 -20.76 16.70 -5.84
N MET A 141 -21.52 16.21 -4.84
CA MET A 141 -21.04 16.18 -3.46
C MET A 141 -19.98 15.11 -3.25
N ALA A 142 -20.14 13.92 -3.85
CA ALA A 142 -19.17 12.83 -3.71
C ALA A 142 -17.78 13.24 -4.21
N HIS A 143 -17.73 14.04 -5.28
CA HIS A 143 -16.50 14.51 -5.89
C HIS A 143 -15.97 15.84 -5.32
N GLU A 144 -16.66 16.45 -4.35
CA GLU A 144 -16.20 17.68 -3.71
C GLU A 144 -14.87 17.44 -2.97
N GLY A 145 -13.80 18.13 -3.40
CA GLY A 145 -12.46 17.93 -2.85
C GLY A 145 -11.77 16.62 -3.26
N MET A 146 -12.23 15.97 -4.33
CA MET A 146 -11.64 14.73 -4.85
C MET A 146 -10.45 14.99 -5.79
N TYR A 147 -9.47 14.10 -5.75
CA TYR A 147 -8.33 13.97 -6.65
C TYR A 147 -8.61 12.84 -7.66
N TYR A 148 -8.88 13.22 -8.90
CA TYR A 148 -9.36 12.31 -9.95
C TYR A 148 -8.28 11.40 -10.52
N HIS A 149 -7.03 11.88 -10.55
CA HIS A 149 -5.94 11.17 -11.21
C HIS A 149 -4.63 11.29 -10.42
N LYS A 150 -3.68 10.39 -10.69
CA LYS A 150 -2.40 10.28 -9.97
C LYS A 150 -1.68 11.61 -9.74
N ARG A 151 -1.53 12.41 -10.81
CA ARG A 151 -0.90 13.74 -10.72
C ARG A 151 -1.57 14.68 -9.71
N GLN A 152 -2.90 14.65 -9.58
CA GLN A 152 -3.59 15.48 -8.59
C GLN A 152 -3.33 14.99 -7.17
N MET A 153 -3.28 13.67 -6.97
CA MET A 153 -2.91 13.09 -5.68
C MET A 153 -1.47 13.46 -5.29
N GLU A 154 -0.53 13.36 -6.21
CA GLU A 154 0.87 13.74 -5.98
C GLU A 154 1.01 15.22 -5.60
N LEU A 155 0.28 16.10 -6.30
CA LEU A 155 0.28 17.54 -6.03
C LEU A 155 -0.27 17.89 -4.64
N ARG A 156 -1.04 16.99 -4.00
CA ARG A 156 -1.52 17.20 -2.63
C ARG A 156 -0.39 17.13 -1.59
N ILE A 157 0.73 16.48 -1.92
CA ILE A 157 1.92 16.39 -1.06
C ILE A 157 2.65 17.73 -1.04
N THR A 158 2.19 18.64 -0.20
CA THR A 158 2.77 20.00 -0.09
C THR A 158 3.78 20.14 1.07
N ASN A 159 3.70 19.23 2.05
CA ASN A 159 4.55 19.13 3.23
C ASN A 159 4.61 17.65 3.71
N ALA A 160 5.41 17.37 4.75
CA ALA A 160 5.55 16.01 5.28
C ALA A 160 4.30 15.49 6.02
N GLU A 161 3.53 16.38 6.64
CA GLU A 161 2.33 16.05 7.42
C GLU A 161 1.28 15.37 6.55
N THR A 162 1.09 15.82 5.30
CA THR A 162 0.19 15.15 4.35
C THR A 162 0.52 13.67 4.15
N MET A 163 1.81 13.32 4.10
CA MET A 163 2.24 11.93 3.95
C MET A 163 2.04 11.14 5.25
N PHE A 164 2.28 11.77 6.39
CA PHE A 164 2.09 11.16 7.70
C PHE A 164 0.62 10.89 8.00
N ASP A 165 -0.27 11.82 7.68
CA ASP A 165 -1.72 11.65 7.81
C ASP A 165 -2.21 10.50 6.93
N PHE A 166 -1.73 10.45 5.69
CA PHE A 166 -2.05 9.35 4.78
C PHE A 166 -1.58 7.99 5.31
N TRP A 167 -0.33 7.87 5.77
CA TRP A 167 0.17 6.63 6.36
C TRP A 167 -0.54 6.26 7.67
N SER A 168 -0.89 7.25 8.49
CA SER A 168 -1.64 7.05 9.74
C SER A 168 -3.06 6.54 9.46
N GLU A 169 -3.71 7.08 8.43
CA GLU A 169 -5.01 6.61 7.96
C GLU A 169 -4.93 5.16 7.49
N LEU A 170 -3.98 4.82 6.64
CA LEU A 170 -3.79 3.43 6.20
C LEU A 170 -3.49 2.49 7.38
N ALA A 171 -2.67 2.93 8.34
CA ALA A 171 -2.36 2.15 9.54
C ALA A 171 -3.61 1.92 10.40
N THR A 172 -4.50 2.91 10.49
CA THR A 172 -5.76 2.80 11.23
C THR A 172 -6.71 1.80 10.58
N LEU A 173 -6.78 1.79 9.25
CA LEU A 173 -7.68 0.90 8.48
C LEU A 173 -7.16 -0.53 8.36
N THR A 174 -5.86 -0.73 8.52
CA THR A 174 -5.26 -2.05 8.37
C THR A 174 -5.73 -2.99 9.47
N PRO A 175 -6.22 -4.19 9.11
CA PRO A 175 -6.63 -5.19 10.09
C PRO A 175 -5.51 -5.51 11.08
N GLU A 176 -5.88 -5.75 12.34
CA GLU A 176 -4.92 -6.18 13.35
C GLU A 176 -4.38 -7.56 12.99
N GLU A 177 -3.07 -7.66 12.77
CA GLU A 177 -2.42 -8.92 12.43
C GLU A 177 -2.33 -9.80 13.69
N SER A 178 -2.82 -11.03 13.57
CA SER A 178 -2.83 -11.99 14.69
C SER A 178 -1.45 -12.58 14.97
N ASP A 179 -0.55 -12.55 13.98
CA ASP A 179 0.84 -12.99 14.11
C ASP A 179 1.78 -11.81 14.44
N PRO A 180 2.32 -11.72 15.68
CA PRO A 180 3.26 -10.66 16.06
C PRO A 180 4.60 -10.70 15.30
N ASN A 181 4.88 -11.76 14.54
CA ASN A 181 6.07 -11.89 13.69
C ASN A 181 5.81 -11.51 12.22
N GLN A 182 4.55 -11.45 11.78
CA GLN A 182 4.19 -10.78 10.54
C GLN A 182 4.14 -9.29 10.81
N ARG A 183 5.33 -8.68 10.92
CA ARG A 183 5.44 -7.22 10.95
C ARG A 183 5.08 -6.66 9.58
N ILE A 184 3.77 -6.61 9.35
CA ILE A 184 3.03 -5.72 8.46
C ILE A 184 3.61 -5.56 7.05
N GLU A 185 3.44 -6.57 6.20
CA GLU A 185 3.44 -6.34 4.74
C GLU A 185 2.36 -5.30 4.34
N MET A 186 1.24 -5.29 5.08
CA MET A 186 0.13 -4.34 4.97
C MET A 186 0.31 -3.06 5.81
N GLY A 187 1.45 -2.84 6.48
CA GLY A 187 1.66 -1.66 7.35
C GLY A 187 3.00 -0.98 7.19
N ASP A 188 3.88 -1.53 6.35
CA ASP A 188 5.01 -0.80 5.81
C ASP A 188 4.57 0.06 4.61
N PHE A 189 3.68 1.03 4.85
CA PHE A 189 3.15 1.92 3.79
C PHE A 189 4.21 2.84 3.18
N LYS A 190 5.39 2.93 3.80
CA LYS A 190 6.48 3.78 3.34
C LYS A 190 7.09 3.29 2.03
N LYS A 191 6.80 2.05 1.62
CA LYS A 191 7.14 1.53 0.28
C LYS A 191 6.16 1.99 -0.80
N TYR A 192 5.09 2.70 -0.45
CA TYR A 192 4.09 3.21 -1.38
C TYR A 192 4.01 4.73 -1.35
N SER A 193 3.78 5.31 -2.52
CA SER A 193 3.45 6.71 -2.68
C SER A 193 1.98 6.95 -2.36
N ILE A 194 1.58 8.23 -2.39
CA ILE A 194 0.22 8.65 -2.09
C ILE A 194 -0.84 8.17 -3.09
N THR A 195 -0.39 7.63 -4.23
CA THR A 195 -1.24 7.06 -5.28
C THR A 195 -1.47 5.55 -5.10
N GLY A 196 -0.83 4.93 -4.10
CA GLY A 196 -0.80 3.47 -3.94
C GLY A 196 0.26 2.76 -4.80
N ASP A 197 0.92 3.46 -5.73
CA ASP A 197 2.05 2.90 -6.48
C ASP A 197 3.28 2.72 -5.57
N LYS A 198 4.14 1.74 -5.88
CA LYS A 198 5.42 1.57 -5.18
C LYS A 198 6.28 2.83 -5.32
N ALA A 199 6.79 3.33 -4.21
CA ALA A 199 7.64 4.50 -4.16
C ALA A 199 9.00 4.23 -4.82
N ILE A 200 9.56 5.27 -5.45
CA ILE A 200 10.80 5.14 -6.23
C ILE A 200 12.03 5.27 -5.32
N TYR A 201 12.91 4.26 -5.41
CA TYR A 201 14.28 4.33 -4.90
C TYR A 201 15.14 5.15 -5.87
N VAL A 202 15.60 6.31 -5.42
CA VAL A 202 16.34 7.27 -6.26
C VAL A 202 17.85 7.01 -6.29
N GLY A 203 18.33 6.13 -5.41
CA GLY A 203 19.72 5.69 -5.32
C GLY A 203 20.62 6.65 -4.55
N SER A 204 21.66 6.08 -3.94
CA SER A 204 22.58 6.82 -3.05
C SER A 204 23.29 7.99 -3.73
N GLN A 205 23.54 7.90 -5.03
CA GLN A 205 24.19 8.99 -5.78
C GLN A 205 23.40 10.29 -5.72
N LYS A 206 22.06 10.24 -5.71
CA LYS A 206 21.23 11.45 -5.58
C LYS A 206 21.45 12.10 -4.21
N CYS A 207 21.51 11.30 -3.15
CA CYS A 207 21.76 11.77 -1.79
C CYS A 207 23.18 12.36 -1.66
N LEU A 208 24.18 11.65 -2.18
CA LEU A 208 25.60 12.01 -2.05
C LEU A 208 25.96 13.34 -2.71
N LYS A 209 25.24 13.78 -3.75
CA LYS A 209 25.44 15.09 -4.39
C LYS A 209 25.35 16.25 -3.41
N CYS A 210 24.47 16.16 -2.42
CA CYS A 210 24.27 17.21 -1.43
C CYS A 210 24.87 16.82 -0.07
N HIS A 211 24.92 15.53 0.28
CA HIS A 211 25.35 15.07 1.60
C HIS A 211 26.86 14.88 1.75
N THR A 212 27.63 14.85 0.65
CA THR A 212 29.09 14.76 0.72
C THR A 212 29.69 16.07 1.24
N GLY A 213 30.55 15.99 2.27
CA GLY A 213 31.21 17.17 2.84
C GLY A 213 30.33 18.00 3.78
N LEU A 214 29.06 17.63 3.98
CA LEU A 214 28.30 18.13 5.12
C LEU A 214 28.87 17.53 6.41
N THR A 215 28.79 18.27 7.52
CA THR A 215 29.17 17.80 8.86
C THR A 215 28.20 16.73 9.38
N SER A 216 28.07 15.62 8.66
CA SER A 216 27.22 14.50 9.00
C SER A 216 28.05 13.23 9.07
N PRO A 217 28.53 12.86 10.28
CA PRO A 217 29.45 11.73 10.46
C PRO A 217 28.94 10.39 9.90
N HIS A 218 27.63 10.22 9.75
CA HIS A 218 27.05 8.99 9.22
C HIS A 218 27.30 8.80 7.71
N VAL A 219 27.34 9.88 6.92
CA VAL A 219 27.59 9.81 5.46
C VAL A 219 29.03 9.41 5.21
N GLU A 220 29.98 10.07 5.88
CA GLU A 220 31.40 9.72 5.80
C GLU A 220 31.67 8.30 6.31
N ARG A 221 31.01 7.90 7.39
CA ARG A 221 31.11 6.53 7.91
C ARG A 221 30.57 5.53 6.89
N TRP A 222 29.38 5.78 6.33
CA TRP A 222 28.79 4.93 5.30
C TRP A 222 29.70 4.85 4.06
N GLN A 223 30.23 5.96 3.56
CA GLN A 223 31.15 5.96 2.41
C GLN A 223 32.43 5.14 2.67
N ARG A 224 32.93 5.16 3.91
CA ARG A 224 34.12 4.42 4.32
C ARG A 224 33.89 2.91 4.42
N ILE A 225 32.77 2.51 5.02
CA ILE A 225 32.49 1.09 5.30
C ILE A 225 31.59 0.42 4.25
N LYS A 226 30.88 1.22 3.45
CA LYS A 226 29.90 0.90 2.40
C LYS A 226 28.87 -0.18 2.73
N PHE A 227 28.77 -0.57 3.99
CA PHE A 227 28.03 -1.75 4.44
C PHE A 227 28.26 -2.93 3.48
N LYS A 228 29.52 -3.38 3.37
CA LYS A 228 29.97 -4.48 2.50
C LYS A 228 29.33 -5.85 2.77
N THR A 229 28.23 -5.92 3.50
CA THR A 229 27.53 -7.15 3.88
C THR A 229 27.19 -8.00 2.67
N PHE A 230 26.80 -7.39 1.54
CA PHE A 230 26.52 -8.13 0.32
C PHE A 230 27.76 -8.70 -0.37
N GLU A 231 28.91 -8.03 -0.28
CA GLU A 231 30.18 -8.61 -0.76
C GLU A 231 30.51 -9.90 0.00
N TYR A 232 30.27 -9.93 1.33
CA TYR A 232 30.42 -11.15 2.12
C TYR A 232 29.42 -12.24 1.72
N VAL A 233 28.16 -11.88 1.52
CA VAL A 233 27.12 -12.83 1.08
C VAL A 233 27.44 -13.44 -0.28
N LYS A 234 27.88 -12.64 -1.25
CA LYS A 234 28.26 -13.15 -2.59
C LYS A 234 29.39 -14.17 -2.55
N ASN A 235 30.28 -14.06 -1.56
CA ASN A 235 31.40 -14.99 -1.35
C ASN A 235 31.04 -16.16 -0.41
N ALA A 236 29.84 -16.18 0.16
CA ALA A 236 29.44 -17.22 1.09
C ALA A 236 29.15 -18.54 0.34
N PRO A 237 29.62 -19.70 0.82
CA PRO A 237 29.42 -20.98 0.13
C PRO A 237 27.96 -21.31 -0.12
N ASP A 238 27.09 -20.94 0.82
CA ASP A 238 25.66 -21.18 0.74
C ASP A 238 24.95 -20.32 -0.32
N TYR A 239 25.40 -19.08 -0.53
CA TYR A 239 24.90 -18.23 -1.60
C TYR A 239 25.35 -18.70 -2.99
N ILE A 240 26.61 -19.12 -3.10
CA ILE A 240 27.20 -19.61 -4.35
C ILE A 240 26.51 -20.91 -4.79
N ALA A 241 26.44 -21.89 -3.88
CA ALA A 241 25.86 -23.21 -4.15
C ALA A 241 24.32 -23.23 -4.06
N GLY A 242 23.69 -22.22 -3.46
CA GLY A 242 22.25 -22.07 -3.37
C GLY A 242 21.59 -21.86 -4.74
N ASN A 243 20.33 -22.27 -4.86
CA ASN A 243 19.51 -21.98 -6.03
C ASN A 243 19.00 -20.53 -6.02
N GLU A 244 18.26 -20.13 -7.06
CA GLU A 244 17.72 -18.76 -7.16
C GLU A 244 16.86 -18.39 -5.95
N GLU A 245 15.99 -19.29 -5.49
CA GLU A 245 15.10 -19.07 -4.34
C GLU A 245 15.88 -18.83 -3.05
N TYR A 246 16.94 -19.61 -2.82
CA TYR A 246 17.85 -19.39 -1.70
C TYR A 246 18.48 -18.01 -1.77
N ARG A 247 19.00 -17.60 -2.94
CA ARG A 247 19.62 -16.28 -3.10
C ARG A 247 18.64 -15.15 -2.84
N LYS A 248 17.38 -15.28 -3.28
CA LYS A 248 16.31 -14.29 -3.02
C LYS A 248 16.15 -14.00 -1.53
N THR A 249 16.27 -15.01 -0.66
CA THR A 249 16.21 -14.81 0.80
C THR A 249 17.33 -13.88 1.30
N CYS A 250 18.53 -13.98 0.72
CA CYS A 250 19.66 -13.12 1.08
C CYS A 250 19.48 -11.70 0.54
N LEU A 251 18.93 -11.56 -0.67
CA LEU A 251 18.72 -10.26 -1.33
C LEU A 251 17.77 -9.36 -0.53
N LYS A 252 16.75 -9.92 0.14
CA LYS A 252 15.81 -9.18 1.00
C LYS A 252 16.49 -8.28 2.02
N CYS A 253 17.63 -8.71 2.58
CA CYS A 253 18.32 -7.98 3.65
C CYS A 253 19.64 -7.35 3.21
N HIS A 254 20.26 -7.87 2.16
CA HIS A 254 21.60 -7.45 1.72
C HIS A 254 21.58 -6.60 0.45
N THR A 255 20.41 -6.18 -0.02
CA THR A 255 20.27 -5.19 -1.09
C THR A 255 19.30 -4.09 -0.67
N THR A 256 19.23 -3.02 -1.45
CA THR A 256 18.34 -1.89 -1.17
C THR A 256 17.17 -1.90 -2.12
N GLY A 257 15.96 -1.80 -1.58
CA GLY A 257 14.73 -1.79 -2.37
C GLY A 257 14.49 -3.09 -3.12
N TYR A 258 14.69 -4.24 -2.45
CA TYR A 258 14.36 -5.55 -3.01
C TYR A 258 12.84 -5.72 -3.11
N ASP A 259 12.38 -6.14 -4.29
CA ASP A 259 10.98 -6.40 -4.59
C ASP A 259 10.75 -7.89 -4.77
N GLU A 260 10.01 -8.50 -3.85
CA GLU A 260 9.74 -9.94 -3.86
C GLU A 260 8.95 -10.39 -5.09
N THR A 261 8.11 -9.52 -5.67
CA THR A 261 7.28 -9.89 -6.82
C THR A 261 8.09 -9.97 -8.11
N THR A 262 9.14 -9.16 -8.22
CA THR A 262 10.00 -9.12 -9.42
C THR A 262 11.35 -9.82 -9.23
N GLY A 263 11.75 -10.08 -7.97
CA GLY A 263 13.07 -10.60 -7.62
C GLY A 263 14.21 -9.61 -7.85
N LYS A 264 13.91 -8.32 -8.04
CA LYS A 264 14.90 -7.27 -8.36
C LYS A 264 15.13 -6.36 -7.18
N TYR A 265 16.27 -5.70 -7.13
CA TYR A 265 16.60 -4.66 -6.16
C TYR A 265 16.98 -3.35 -6.87
N SER A 266 16.91 -2.25 -6.14
CA SER A 266 17.17 -0.91 -6.68
C SER A 266 18.65 -0.52 -6.59
N GLU A 267 19.34 -0.91 -5.52
CA GLU A 267 20.79 -0.69 -5.37
C GLU A 267 21.46 -1.90 -4.71
N GLU A 268 22.68 -2.19 -5.16
CA GLU A 268 23.48 -3.28 -4.60
C GLU A 268 23.98 -2.91 -3.19
N GLY A 269 23.84 -3.83 -2.24
CA GLY A 269 24.24 -3.61 -0.85
C GLY A 269 23.21 -2.85 -0.03
N VAL A 270 23.53 -2.62 1.25
CA VAL A 270 22.69 -1.87 2.19
C VAL A 270 23.08 -0.40 2.11
N THR A 271 22.28 0.39 1.38
CA THR A 271 22.60 1.78 1.04
C THR A 271 21.72 2.78 1.81
N CYS A 272 21.75 4.07 1.44
CA CYS A 272 21.03 5.11 2.18
C CYS A 272 19.54 4.77 2.36
N GLU A 273 18.89 4.33 1.30
CA GLU A 273 17.45 4.06 1.25
C GLU A 273 17.06 2.75 1.93
N ALA A 274 18.02 1.88 2.28
CA ALA A 274 17.75 0.71 3.11
C ALA A 274 17.40 1.10 4.55
N CYS A 275 17.85 2.27 5.01
CA CYS A 275 17.52 2.79 6.34
C CYS A 275 16.49 3.93 6.29
N HIS A 276 16.51 4.75 5.24
CA HIS A 276 15.62 5.91 5.11
C HIS A 276 14.32 5.63 4.35
N GLY A 277 14.20 4.47 3.70
CA GLY A 277 13.11 4.16 2.78
C GLY A 277 13.33 4.78 1.39
N ALA A 278 12.37 4.59 0.50
CA ALA A 278 12.39 5.12 -0.86
C ALA A 278 12.47 6.66 -0.88
N GLY A 279 13.41 7.20 -1.64
CA GLY A 279 13.78 8.61 -1.61
C GLY A 279 12.96 9.54 -2.48
N GLU A 280 12.01 9.04 -3.25
CA GLU A 280 11.15 9.84 -4.13
C GLU A 280 10.62 11.12 -3.47
N VAL A 281 9.86 10.98 -2.37
CA VAL A 281 9.16 12.10 -1.74
C VAL A 281 10.11 13.02 -0.98
N PHE A 282 11.01 12.46 -0.15
CA PHE A 282 11.88 13.30 0.66
C PHE A 282 12.98 13.97 -0.16
N SER A 283 13.48 13.34 -1.22
CA SER A 283 14.47 13.96 -2.11
C SER A 283 13.83 15.08 -2.94
N TYR A 284 12.57 14.92 -3.37
CA TYR A 284 11.82 15.99 -4.02
C TYR A 284 11.73 17.24 -3.14
N PHE A 285 11.35 17.09 -1.86
CA PHE A 285 11.30 18.22 -0.94
C PHE A 285 12.65 18.91 -0.76
N MET A 286 13.75 18.14 -0.71
CA MET A 286 15.09 18.70 -0.64
C MET A 286 15.45 19.51 -1.90
N GLU A 287 15.07 19.03 -3.09
CA GLU A 287 15.33 19.70 -4.38
C GLU A 287 14.56 21.00 -4.56
N VAL A 288 13.32 21.08 -4.07
CA VAL A 288 12.48 22.29 -4.19
C VAL A 288 12.70 23.30 -3.06
N GLY A 289 13.80 23.18 -2.31
CA GLY A 289 14.16 24.11 -1.24
C GLY A 289 13.35 23.94 0.06
N LYS A 290 12.63 22.82 0.22
CA LYS A 290 11.87 22.44 1.42
C LYS A 290 12.58 21.31 2.19
N ALA A 291 13.91 21.37 2.30
CA ALA A 291 14.71 20.34 2.96
C ALA A 291 14.24 19.92 4.37
N PRO A 292 13.72 20.82 5.24
CA PRO A 292 13.15 20.41 6.53
C PRO A 292 11.99 19.42 6.42
N GLU A 293 11.13 19.54 5.39
CA GLU A 293 10.03 18.60 5.15
C GLU A 293 10.56 17.24 4.72
N GLY A 294 11.52 17.20 3.79
CA GLY A 294 12.20 15.97 3.41
C GLY A 294 12.90 15.28 4.58
N GLN A 295 13.54 16.05 5.46
CA GLN A 295 14.21 15.52 6.65
C GLN A 295 13.24 14.85 7.62
N LYS A 296 12.02 15.38 7.80
CA LYS A 296 10.99 14.74 8.63
C LYS A 296 10.68 13.34 8.12
N ILE A 297 10.43 13.21 6.82
CA ILE A 297 10.09 11.93 6.18
C ILE A 297 11.26 10.94 6.26
N ALA A 298 12.47 11.38 5.91
CA ALA A 298 13.65 10.51 5.91
C ALA A 298 14.01 9.94 7.30
N LYS A 299 13.61 10.61 8.38
CA LYS A 299 13.87 10.13 9.76
C LYS A 299 12.90 9.06 10.23
N VAL A 300 11.75 8.88 9.58
CA VAL A 300 10.70 7.95 10.06
C VAL A 300 11.22 6.52 10.19
N GLY A 301 12.07 6.03 9.28
CA GLY A 301 12.63 4.67 9.37
C GLY A 301 13.79 4.50 10.37
N THR A 302 14.29 5.57 10.96
CA THR A 302 15.55 5.51 11.73
C THR A 302 15.39 4.95 13.15
N PHE A 303 16.51 4.54 13.76
CA PHE A 303 16.56 3.96 15.10
C PHE A 303 15.87 4.85 16.16
N GLY A 304 15.09 4.23 17.04
CA GLY A 304 14.34 4.93 18.12
C GLY A 304 12.94 5.37 17.72
N THR A 305 12.51 5.12 16.48
CA THR A 305 11.13 5.28 16.06
C THR A 305 10.35 3.96 16.21
N PRO A 306 9.00 3.99 16.25
CA PRO A 306 8.17 2.79 16.13
C PRO A 306 8.44 1.96 14.86
N TYR A 307 9.15 2.53 13.89
CA TYR A 307 9.37 2.02 12.54
C TYR A 307 10.83 1.60 12.28
N ASN A 308 11.53 1.15 13.33
CA ASN A 308 12.93 0.76 13.30
C ASN A 308 13.27 -0.22 12.15
N VAL A 309 14.02 0.27 11.16
CA VAL A 309 14.52 -0.48 9.99
C VAL A 309 15.55 -1.56 10.30
N CYS A 310 16.11 -1.61 11.52
CA CYS A 310 17.10 -2.63 11.87
C CYS A 310 16.46 -4.02 12.04
N GLY A 311 15.25 -4.08 12.59
CA GLY A 311 14.58 -5.31 13.01
C GLY A 311 14.30 -6.32 11.88
N PRO A 312 13.79 -5.89 10.71
CA PRO A 312 13.52 -6.78 9.59
C PRO A 312 14.73 -7.58 9.09
N CYS A 313 15.94 -7.04 9.23
CA CYS A 313 17.18 -7.73 8.85
C CYS A 313 17.85 -8.44 10.03
N HIS A 314 17.96 -7.77 11.18
CA HIS A 314 18.65 -8.27 12.37
C HIS A 314 17.73 -9.08 13.28
N HIS A 315 17.09 -10.11 12.71
CA HIS A 315 16.30 -11.09 13.44
C HIS A 315 17.03 -12.44 13.47
N THR A 316 17.05 -13.13 14.62
CA THR A 316 17.81 -14.38 14.81
C THR A 316 17.39 -15.48 13.83
N ARG A 317 16.11 -15.53 13.46
CA ARG A 317 15.57 -16.52 12.51
C ARG A 317 15.96 -16.29 11.04
N ASN A 318 16.37 -15.08 10.67
CA ASN A 318 16.71 -14.76 9.27
C ASN A 318 18.02 -15.41 8.78
N HIS A 319 18.73 -16.14 9.64
CA HIS A 319 19.93 -16.89 9.28
C HIS A 319 19.80 -18.40 9.57
N GLU A 320 18.65 -18.88 10.04
CA GLU A 320 18.41 -20.32 10.33
C GLU A 320 18.46 -21.19 9.07
N MET A 321 18.05 -20.66 7.91
CA MET A 321 18.19 -21.36 6.63
C MET A 321 19.64 -21.72 6.30
N ARG A 322 20.61 -20.90 6.75
CA ARG A 322 22.04 -21.16 6.57
C ARG A 322 22.48 -22.33 7.44
N LEU A 323 21.98 -22.42 8.68
CA LEU A 323 22.25 -23.53 9.58
C LEU A 323 21.84 -24.86 8.95
N LYS A 324 20.61 -24.92 8.41
CA LYS A 324 20.10 -26.09 7.70
C LYS A 324 20.98 -26.43 6.48
N PHE A 325 21.33 -25.43 5.67
CA PHE A 325 22.16 -25.61 4.49
C PHE A 325 23.52 -26.27 4.81
N PHE A 326 24.20 -25.78 5.85
CA PHE A 326 25.52 -26.29 6.24
C PHE A 326 25.44 -27.65 6.94
N GLN A 327 24.43 -27.90 7.78
CA GLN A 327 24.23 -29.20 8.44
C GLN A 327 24.03 -30.34 7.43
N GLU A 328 23.20 -30.13 6.41
CA GLU A 328 22.93 -31.14 5.38
C GLU A 328 24.16 -31.49 4.53
N ARG A 329 25.15 -30.59 4.47
CA ARG A 329 26.33 -30.70 3.60
C ARG A 329 27.65 -30.92 4.35
N GLY A 330 27.60 -31.11 5.67
CA GLY A 330 28.80 -31.30 6.50
C GLY A 330 29.72 -30.07 6.55
N GLY A 331 29.16 -28.86 6.42
CA GLY A 331 29.91 -27.60 6.43
C GLY A 331 30.35 -27.15 7.83
N SER A 332 31.38 -26.29 7.90
CA SER A 332 31.90 -25.74 9.16
C SER A 332 31.01 -24.65 9.77
N ASP A 333 31.16 -24.43 11.08
CA ASP A 333 30.46 -23.40 11.87
C ASP A 333 31.00 -21.98 11.66
N GLU A 334 32.17 -21.86 11.04
CA GLU A 334 32.86 -20.60 10.73
C GLU A 334 31.97 -19.62 9.94
N TRP A 335 31.09 -20.13 9.08
CA TRP A 335 30.17 -19.30 8.28
C TRP A 335 28.87 -18.95 9.00
N PHE A 336 28.56 -19.63 10.11
CA PHE A 336 27.36 -19.38 10.92
C PHE A 336 27.61 -18.31 11.99
N PHE A 337 28.82 -18.26 12.55
CA PHE A 337 29.27 -17.20 13.46
C PHE A 337 30.36 -16.35 12.79
N PRO A 338 29.99 -15.29 12.03
CA PRO A 338 30.98 -14.33 11.57
C PRO A 338 31.85 -13.86 12.74
N GLN A 339 33.13 -13.60 12.51
CA GLN A 339 34.12 -13.16 13.52
C GLN A 339 33.73 -11.89 14.32
N HIS A 340 32.55 -11.32 14.08
CA HIS A 340 32.03 -10.09 14.67
C HIS A 340 30.63 -10.22 15.31
N THR A 341 30.08 -11.44 15.43
CA THR A 341 28.79 -11.67 16.13
C THR A 341 28.94 -12.09 17.59
N THR A 342 30.16 -12.13 18.13
CA THR A 342 30.33 -12.16 19.60
C THR A 342 29.70 -10.87 20.14
N PRO A 343 28.66 -10.95 20.99
CA PRO A 343 28.04 -9.77 21.58
C PRO A 343 29.11 -8.89 22.20
N TYR A 344 28.98 -7.58 22.03
CA TYR A 344 29.85 -6.60 22.66
C TYR A 344 29.86 -6.84 24.18
N LYS A 345 30.88 -7.57 24.65
CA LYS A 345 31.26 -7.84 26.05
C LYS A 345 30.13 -8.21 27.00
N THR A 346 29.90 -9.51 27.19
CA THR A 346 29.64 -10.09 28.51
C THR A 346 30.81 -10.99 28.90
N GLY A 347 31.84 -10.38 29.48
CA GLY A 347 32.70 -11.03 30.49
C GLY A 347 33.47 -12.32 30.17
N PHE A 348 33.71 -12.72 28.93
CA PHE A 348 34.60 -13.86 28.65
C PHE A 348 36.01 -13.42 28.25
N SER A 349 36.86 -13.25 29.28
CA SER A 349 38.31 -13.29 29.14
C SER A 349 38.73 -14.75 28.95
N GLY A 350 38.92 -15.17 27.71
CA GLY A 350 39.55 -16.45 27.40
C GLY A 350 40.11 -16.42 25.98
N LYS A 351 41.43 -16.32 25.86
CA LYS A 351 42.13 -16.70 24.63
C LYS A 351 41.90 -18.20 24.44
N GLY A 352 40.94 -18.56 23.60
CA GLY A 352 40.68 -19.93 23.19
C GLY A 352 41.02 -20.09 21.72
N GLU A 353 41.88 -21.06 21.42
CA GLU A 353 42.24 -21.49 20.07
C GLU A 353 41.00 -21.77 19.20
N SER A 354 41.15 -21.55 17.90
CA SER A 354 40.14 -21.83 16.87
C SER A 354 39.88 -23.33 16.76
N VAL A 355 39.07 -23.87 17.66
CA VAL A 355 38.49 -25.20 17.53
C VAL A 355 37.10 -25.01 16.96
N SER A 356 36.89 -25.48 15.71
CA SER A 356 35.58 -25.54 15.05
C SER A 356 34.57 -26.19 16.00
N LYS A 357 33.54 -25.46 16.41
CA LYS A 357 32.50 -26.01 17.28
C LYS A 357 31.45 -26.68 16.39
N PRO A 358 30.84 -27.80 16.83
CA PRO A 358 29.74 -28.39 16.08
C PRO A 358 28.56 -27.40 16.00
N LEU A 359 27.91 -27.35 14.83
CA LEU A 359 26.74 -26.51 14.57
C LEU A 359 25.62 -26.77 15.60
N PRO A 360 24.87 -25.74 16.07
CA PRO A 360 23.71 -25.94 16.95
C PRO A 360 22.68 -26.87 16.32
N LYS A 361 22.17 -27.87 17.05
CA LYS A 361 21.10 -28.74 16.53
C LYS A 361 19.83 -27.93 16.31
N ILE A 362 19.16 -28.12 15.17
CA ILE A 362 17.82 -27.58 14.92
C ILE A 362 16.87 -28.29 15.92
N GLN A 363 16.10 -27.53 16.69
CA GLN A 363 15.05 -28.09 17.57
C GLN A 363 13.78 -28.39 16.78
#